data_AF-A0A4D4L5U5-F1
#
_entry.id   AF-A0A4D4L5U5-F1
#
_cell.length_a   1.000
_cell.length_b   1.000
_cell.length_c   1.000
_cell.angle_alpha   90.00
_cell.angle_beta   90.00
_cell.angle_gamma   90.00
#
_symmetry.space_group_name_H-M   'P 1'
#
loop_
_entity.id
_entity.type
_entity.pdbx_description
1 polymer ?
#
loop_
_entity_poly.entity_id
_entity_poly.type
_entity_poly.pdbx_seq_one_letter_code
_entity_poly.pdbx_strand_id
1 'polypeptide(L)'
;MWSVRKLADYLTSQAARPISVGRERLRQLLIKHQITFQRTKTWKESNDPQRDAKLARIEHVISHFPQPVFAFDEFGPLVIRPQAGADWVPKSHPRRLPANYHKLHGVQQFHGCYSVGADQLWGVVNRRKGAANTLAALKSIRRARPDGAPIYVILDNLSAHKGKRIRAWAARKKVELHRYLRWRNANARHPDVLAARRRERARIRSERQRRWGQPITRTA
;
A
#
# COMPACT_ATOMS: atom_id res chain seq x y z
N MET A 1 -4.96 -1.65 -25.18
CA MET A 1 -3.89 -0.63 -25.05
C MET A 1 -3.61 -0.05 -26.43
N TRP A 2 -3.55 1.28 -26.56
CA TRP A 2 -3.44 2.00 -27.84
C TRP A 2 -2.02 2.53 -28.06
N SER A 3 -1.23 1.89 -28.92
CA SER A 3 0.05 2.46 -29.38
C SER A 3 -0.19 3.46 -30.53
N VAL A 4 0.76 4.36 -30.78
CA VAL A 4 0.70 5.30 -31.92
C VAL A 4 0.53 4.55 -33.25
N ARG A 5 1.19 3.39 -33.39
CA ARG A 5 1.01 2.49 -34.54
C ARG A 5 -0.44 2.01 -34.65
N LYS A 6 -1.00 1.45 -33.57
CA LYS A 6 -2.37 0.94 -33.56
C LYS A 6 -3.41 2.02 -33.83
N LEU A 7 -3.16 3.25 -33.36
CA LEU A 7 -4.01 4.40 -33.64
C LEU A 7 -3.95 4.82 -35.11
N ALA A 8 -2.76 4.88 -35.71
CA ALA A 8 -2.61 5.19 -37.14
C ALA A 8 -3.28 4.13 -38.03
N ASP A 9 -3.08 2.84 -37.71
CA ASP A 9 -3.69 1.73 -38.44
C ASP A 9 -5.23 1.78 -38.34
N TYR A 10 -5.76 2.08 -37.15
CA TYR A 10 -7.20 2.23 -36.92
C TYR A 10 -7.81 3.40 -37.72
N LEU A 11 -7.17 4.58 -37.71
CA LEU A 11 -7.62 5.76 -38.45
C LEU A 11 -7.63 5.54 -39.97
N THR A 12 -6.72 4.72 -40.46
CA THR A 12 -6.66 4.34 -41.88
C THR A 12 -7.77 3.34 -42.24
N SER A 13 -8.15 2.46 -41.31
CA SER A 13 -9.17 1.41 -41.53
C SER A 13 -10.64 1.86 -41.43
N GLN A 14 -10.92 3.13 -41.16
CA GLN A 14 -12.31 3.62 -41.04
C GLN A 14 -12.98 3.77 -42.42
N ALA A 15 -14.00 2.97 -42.68
CA ALA A 15 -14.71 2.95 -43.97
C ALA A 15 -15.42 4.27 -44.33
N ALA A 16 -15.91 5.01 -43.34
CA ALA A 16 -16.64 6.26 -43.57
C ALA A 16 -15.74 7.45 -43.93
N ARG A 17 -14.51 7.48 -43.41
CA ARG A 17 -13.53 8.54 -43.66
C ARG A 17 -12.12 8.08 -43.31
N PRO A 18 -11.39 7.45 -44.24
CA PRO A 18 -10.03 7.00 -43.97
C PRO A 18 -9.10 8.20 -43.81
N ILE A 19 -8.37 8.26 -42.70
CA ILE A 19 -7.39 9.30 -42.42
C ILE A 19 -6.00 8.69 -42.56
N SER A 20 -5.28 9.07 -43.64
CA SER A 20 -3.88 8.71 -43.81
C SER A 20 -2.98 9.70 -43.07
N VAL A 21 -2.31 9.23 -42.01
CA VAL A 21 -1.38 10.05 -41.22
C VAL A 21 -0.15 9.23 -40.83
N GLY A 22 1.03 9.79 -41.11
CA GLY A 22 2.30 9.18 -40.69
C GLY A 22 2.44 9.13 -39.17
N ARG A 23 3.13 8.10 -38.65
CA ARG A 23 3.29 7.88 -37.19
C ARG A 23 3.93 9.08 -36.48
N GLU A 24 4.90 9.71 -37.11
CA GLU A 24 5.57 10.90 -36.56
C GLU A 24 4.65 12.12 -36.55
N ARG A 25 3.87 12.33 -37.62
CA ARG A 25 2.87 13.41 -37.67
C ARG A 25 1.78 13.22 -36.61
N LEU A 26 1.31 11.98 -36.43
CA LEU A 26 0.38 11.64 -35.36
C LEU A 26 0.98 11.89 -33.97
N ARG A 27 2.25 11.53 -33.74
CA ARG A 27 2.96 11.81 -32.49
C ARG A 27 3.04 13.31 -32.20
N GLN A 28 3.39 14.12 -33.19
CA GLN A 28 3.45 15.59 -33.05
C GLN A 28 2.08 16.19 -32.74
N LEU A 29 1.02 15.71 -33.40
CA LEU A 29 -0.36 16.15 -33.13
C LEU A 29 -0.77 15.81 -31.70
N LEU A 30 -0.52 14.57 -31.25
CA LEU A 30 -0.83 14.15 -29.88
C LEU A 30 -0.08 15.03 -28.86
N ILE A 31 1.20 15.35 -29.09
CA ILE A 31 1.97 16.24 -28.22
C ILE A 31 1.40 17.67 -28.23
N LYS A 32 1.09 18.23 -29.41
CA LYS A 32 0.50 19.56 -29.54
C LYS A 32 -0.82 19.69 -28.76
N HIS A 33 -1.61 18.62 -28.74
CA HIS A 33 -2.87 18.55 -27.99
C HIS A 33 -2.70 18.02 -26.55
N GLN A 34 -1.47 17.90 -26.05
CA GLN A 34 -1.14 17.42 -24.70
C GLN A 34 -1.68 16.01 -24.38
N ILE A 35 -1.90 15.20 -25.41
CA ILE A 35 -2.33 13.81 -25.28
C ILE A 35 -1.09 12.94 -25.12
N THR A 36 -0.95 12.34 -23.94
CA THR A 36 0.21 11.49 -23.61
C THR A 36 -0.20 10.02 -23.53
N PHE A 37 0.72 9.14 -23.89
CA PHE A 37 0.51 7.71 -23.70
C PHE A 37 0.54 7.38 -22.20
N GLN A 38 -0.65 7.14 -21.63
CA GLN A 38 -0.81 6.81 -20.22
C GLN A 38 -1.19 5.33 -20.09
N ARG A 39 -0.63 4.65 -19.08
CA ARG A 39 -1.11 3.32 -18.72
C ARG A 39 -2.56 3.40 -18.24
N THR A 40 -3.40 2.48 -18.71
CA THR A 40 -4.77 2.31 -18.21
C THR A 40 -4.73 2.18 -16.69
N LYS A 41 -5.41 3.09 -16.00
CA LYS A 41 -5.50 3.08 -14.55
C LYS A 41 -6.73 2.28 -14.16
N THR A 42 -6.55 1.30 -13.30
CA THR A 42 -7.68 0.73 -12.56
C THR A 42 -8.05 1.73 -11.46
N TRP A 43 -9.32 2.07 -11.40
CA TRP A 43 -9.91 2.83 -10.31
C TRP A 43 -10.91 1.90 -9.60
N LYS A 44 -11.06 2.03 -8.28
CA LYS A 44 -12.06 1.27 -7.52
C LYS A 44 -12.76 2.21 -6.57
N GLU A 45 -14.04 2.46 -6.77
CA GLU A 45 -14.87 3.07 -5.75
C GLU A 45 -15.17 2.08 -4.62
N SER A 46 -15.33 2.58 -3.40
CA SER A 46 -15.84 1.77 -2.30
C SER A 46 -17.33 2.04 -2.18
N ASN A 47 -18.14 0.99 -2.34
CA ASN A 47 -19.59 1.05 -2.12
C ASN A 47 -19.96 1.01 -0.62
N ASP A 48 -19.04 1.38 0.28
CA ASP A 48 -19.27 1.41 1.73
C ASP A 48 -19.94 2.73 2.12
N PRO A 49 -21.22 2.73 2.53
CA PRO A 49 -21.94 3.95 2.85
C PRO A 49 -21.34 4.72 4.03
N GLN A 50 -20.55 4.04 4.88
CA GLN A 50 -19.92 4.64 6.06
C GLN A 50 -18.44 4.98 5.83
N ARG A 51 -17.98 5.02 4.58
CA ARG A 51 -16.57 5.28 4.23
C ARG A 51 -16.02 6.52 4.93
N ASP A 52 -16.70 7.65 4.80
CA ASP A 52 -16.20 8.94 5.27
C ASP A 52 -16.23 9.03 6.80
N ALA A 53 -17.28 8.50 7.43
CA ALA A 53 -17.33 8.39 8.88
C ALA A 53 -16.19 7.52 9.45
N LYS A 54 -15.85 6.41 8.78
CA LYS A 54 -14.73 5.54 9.17
C LYS A 54 -13.38 6.23 8.98
N LEU A 55 -13.20 7.00 7.91
CA LEU A 55 -12.01 7.82 7.70
C LEU A 55 -11.84 8.86 8.78
N ALA A 56 -12.89 9.66 9.02
CA ALA A 56 -12.89 10.72 10.01
C ALA A 56 -12.56 10.14 11.40
N ARG A 57 -13.12 8.98 11.75
CA ARG A 57 -12.78 8.28 13.00
C ARG A 57 -11.30 7.89 13.06
N ILE A 58 -10.73 7.32 12.00
CA ILE A 58 -9.30 6.95 11.97
C ILE A 58 -8.41 8.19 12.09
N GLU A 59 -8.69 9.24 11.32
CA GLU A 59 -7.93 10.50 11.34
C GLU A 59 -8.01 11.16 12.71
N HIS A 60 -9.21 11.21 13.31
CA HIS A 60 -9.43 11.73 14.66
C HIS A 60 -8.61 10.95 15.69
N VAL A 61 -8.67 9.61 15.69
CA VAL A 61 -7.95 8.79 16.68
C VAL A 61 -6.43 8.91 16.49
N ILE A 62 -5.92 8.89 15.26
CA ILE A 62 -4.48 9.08 15.00
C ILE A 62 -4.00 10.45 15.51
N SER A 63 -4.77 11.50 15.28
CA SER A 63 -4.38 12.87 15.65
C SER A 63 -4.50 13.17 17.14
N HIS A 64 -5.57 12.70 17.79
CA HIS A 64 -5.87 13.05 19.19
C HIS A 64 -5.40 11.99 20.18
N PHE A 65 -5.31 10.73 19.75
CA PHE A 65 -4.98 9.59 20.61
C PHE A 65 -3.97 8.65 19.91
N PRO A 66 -2.76 9.10 19.56
CA PRO A 66 -1.82 8.26 18.81
C PRO A 66 -1.32 7.03 19.60
N GLN A 67 -1.25 7.12 20.93
CA GLN A 67 -0.76 6.05 21.81
C GLN A 67 -1.55 4.72 21.71
N PRO A 68 -2.90 4.71 21.73
CA PRO A 68 -3.69 3.49 21.48
C PRO A 68 -3.66 2.97 20.04
N VAL A 69 -3.06 3.67 19.08
CA VAL A 69 -3.22 3.35 17.65
C VAL A 69 -2.10 2.47 17.14
N PHE A 70 -2.51 1.42 16.44
CA PHE A 70 -1.61 0.50 15.76
C PHE A 70 -2.04 0.30 14.31
N ALA A 71 -1.06 0.15 13.41
CA ALA A 71 -1.27 -0.33 12.06
C ALA A 71 -0.79 -1.78 11.95
N PHE A 72 -1.54 -2.59 11.21
CA PHE A 72 -1.22 -3.98 10.94
C PHE A 72 -1.30 -4.25 9.43
N ASP A 73 -0.27 -4.90 8.88
CA ASP A 73 -0.21 -5.26 7.46
C ASP A 73 0.45 -6.63 7.25
N GLU A 74 0.00 -7.32 6.19
CA GLU A 74 0.52 -8.62 5.77
C GLU A 74 1.32 -8.44 4.46
N PHE A 75 2.64 -8.54 4.55
CA PHE A 75 3.52 -8.47 3.39
C PHE A 75 3.84 -9.86 2.86
N GLY A 76 3.36 -10.19 1.65
CA GLY A 76 3.78 -11.41 0.98
C GLY A 76 3.03 -11.71 -0.32
N PRO A 77 3.54 -12.63 -1.15
CA PRO A 77 4.59 -13.61 -0.87
C PRO A 77 6.02 -13.04 -0.86
N LEU A 78 6.72 -13.14 0.28
CA LEU A 78 8.17 -12.94 0.35
C LEU A 78 8.85 -14.12 -0.34
N VAL A 79 9.48 -13.82 -1.47
CA VAL A 79 10.25 -14.78 -2.25
C VAL A 79 11.62 -14.17 -2.46
N ILE A 80 12.67 -14.90 -2.09
CA ILE A 80 14.02 -14.56 -2.50
C ILE A 80 14.09 -14.82 -4.00
N ARG A 81 14.06 -13.75 -4.79
CA ARG A 81 14.24 -13.81 -6.24
C ARG A 81 15.59 -13.17 -6.58
N PRO A 82 16.39 -13.80 -7.44
CA PRO A 82 17.51 -13.12 -8.08
C PRO A 82 16.96 -11.86 -8.77
N GLN A 83 17.49 -10.69 -8.39
CA GLN A 83 17.18 -9.43 -9.07
C GLN A 83 18.26 -9.16 -10.11
N ALA A 84 17.86 -8.69 -11.28
CA ALA A 84 18.82 -8.22 -12.27
C ALA A 84 19.56 -7.00 -11.70
N GLY A 85 20.89 -7.08 -11.65
CA GLY A 85 21.78 -5.97 -11.31
C GLY A 85 22.42 -5.35 -12.56
N ALA A 86 23.26 -4.35 -12.33
CA ALA A 86 24.20 -3.84 -13.32
C ALA A 86 25.60 -4.34 -12.94
N ASP A 87 26.37 -4.80 -13.92
CA ASP A 87 27.69 -5.41 -13.72
C ASP A 87 28.61 -5.02 -14.89
N TRP A 88 29.92 -5.00 -14.65
CA TRP A 88 30.90 -4.77 -15.71
C TRP A 88 31.18 -6.11 -16.41
N VAL A 89 30.71 -6.22 -17.65
CA VAL A 89 30.81 -7.46 -18.44
C VAL A 89 31.35 -7.18 -19.84
N PRO A 90 32.08 -8.12 -20.46
CA PRO A 90 32.54 -7.97 -21.84
C PRO A 90 31.39 -7.66 -22.80
N LYS A 91 31.70 -6.87 -23.84
CA LYS A 91 30.74 -6.47 -24.86
C LYS A 91 30.01 -7.69 -25.42
N SER A 92 28.68 -7.59 -25.56
CA SER A 92 27.77 -8.65 -26.04
C SER A 92 27.64 -9.90 -25.15
N HIS A 93 28.25 -9.92 -23.96
CA HIS A 93 28.18 -11.04 -23.01
C HIS A 93 27.50 -10.63 -21.69
N PRO A 94 26.21 -10.23 -21.73
CA PRO A 94 25.50 -9.86 -20.52
C PRO A 94 25.41 -11.06 -19.58
N ARG A 95 25.60 -10.81 -18.27
CA ARG A 95 25.28 -11.82 -17.25
C ARG A 95 23.79 -12.09 -17.29
N ARG A 96 23.41 -13.34 -17.57
CA ARG A 96 21.99 -13.74 -17.70
C ARG A 96 21.53 -14.42 -16.42
N LEU A 97 20.35 -14.04 -15.95
CA LEU A 97 19.61 -14.78 -14.93
C LEU A 97 18.53 -15.61 -15.65
N PRO A 98 18.29 -16.88 -15.25
CA PRO A 98 17.25 -17.69 -15.84
C PRO A 98 15.87 -17.05 -15.63
N ALA A 99 15.06 -17.03 -16.69
CA ALA A 99 13.68 -16.50 -16.64
C ALA A 99 12.76 -17.35 -15.73
N ASN A 100 13.06 -18.65 -15.66
CA ASN A 100 12.39 -19.60 -14.79
C ASN A 100 13.23 -19.83 -13.55
N TYR A 101 12.67 -19.56 -12.37
CA TYR A 101 13.30 -19.84 -11.07
C TYR A 101 12.39 -20.78 -10.27
N HIS A 102 13.00 -21.75 -9.60
CA HIS A 102 12.28 -22.69 -8.74
C HIS A 102 12.03 -22.05 -7.36
N LYS A 103 10.79 -22.11 -6.88
CA LYS A 103 10.37 -21.58 -5.57
C LYS A 103 10.71 -22.58 -4.45
N LEU A 104 11.97 -22.98 -4.34
CA LEU A 104 12.40 -24.10 -3.50
C LEU A 104 12.21 -23.85 -1.99
N HIS A 105 12.26 -22.60 -1.55
CA HIS A 105 12.19 -22.25 -0.11
C HIS A 105 10.81 -21.78 0.36
N GLY A 106 9.77 -22.01 -0.45
CA GLY A 106 8.40 -21.64 -0.12
C GLY A 106 8.14 -20.13 -0.15
N VAL A 107 6.87 -19.79 -0.07
CA VAL A 107 6.40 -18.41 0.05
C VAL A 107 6.32 -18.06 1.54
N GLN A 108 7.09 -17.09 1.99
CA GLN A 108 6.96 -16.56 3.34
C GLN A 108 5.99 -15.37 3.38
N GLN A 109 5.41 -15.08 4.53
CA GLN A 109 4.58 -13.92 4.77
C GLN A 109 5.03 -13.21 6.04
N PHE A 110 5.36 -11.93 5.92
CA PHE A 110 5.66 -11.09 7.06
C PHE A 110 4.39 -10.42 7.58
N HIS A 111 4.16 -10.53 8.88
CA HIS A 111 3.06 -9.87 9.58
C HIS A 111 3.65 -8.72 10.38
N GLY A 112 3.48 -7.50 9.89
CA GLY A 112 4.03 -6.28 10.47
C GLY A 112 3.01 -5.57 11.34
N CYS A 113 3.47 -5.07 12.49
CA CYS A 113 2.72 -4.29 13.45
C CYS A 113 3.48 -2.99 13.73
N TYR A 114 2.82 -1.85 13.63
CA TYR A 114 3.39 -0.54 13.89
C TYR A 114 2.57 0.17 14.97
N SER A 115 3.21 0.65 16.04
CA SER A 115 2.61 1.55 17.01
C SER A 115 2.81 2.99 16.57
N VAL A 116 1.71 3.74 16.44
CA VAL A 116 1.76 5.13 15.98
C VAL A 116 2.33 6.05 17.07
N GLY A 117 1.84 5.93 18.29
CA GLY A 117 2.28 6.81 19.38
C GLY A 117 3.68 6.52 19.93
N ALA A 118 4.12 5.26 19.85
CA ALA A 118 5.47 4.86 20.27
C ALA A 118 6.49 4.86 19.11
N ASP A 119 6.03 5.09 17.88
CA ASP A 119 6.83 5.03 16.65
C ASP A 119 7.67 3.75 16.52
N GLN A 120 7.06 2.61 16.85
CA GLN A 120 7.74 1.31 16.92
C GLN A 120 7.14 0.31 15.95
N LEU A 121 7.99 -0.31 15.13
CA LEU A 121 7.63 -1.38 14.20
C LEU A 121 8.19 -2.73 14.69
N TRP A 122 7.38 -3.78 14.65
CA TRP A 122 7.83 -5.16 14.84
C TRP A 122 7.03 -6.11 13.95
N GLY A 123 7.46 -7.36 13.82
CA GLY A 123 6.70 -8.34 13.06
C GLY A 123 7.30 -9.72 13.07
N VAL A 124 6.58 -10.67 12.49
CA VAL A 124 6.96 -12.09 12.43
C VAL A 124 6.85 -12.60 11.01
N VAL A 125 7.86 -13.34 10.56
CA VAL A 125 7.86 -14.06 9.28
C VAL A 125 7.25 -15.45 9.49
N ASN A 126 6.18 -15.74 8.76
CA ASN A 126 5.47 -17.01 8.82
C ASN A 126 5.64 -17.77 7.49
N ARG A 127 5.87 -19.09 7.56
CA ARG A 127 6.05 -19.96 6.38
C ARG A 127 4.75 -20.32 5.64
N ARG A 128 3.59 -20.04 6.25
CA ARG A 128 2.27 -20.34 5.69
C ARG A 128 1.31 -19.18 5.95
N LYS A 129 0.36 -19.00 5.04
CA LYS A 129 -0.76 -18.08 5.24
C LYS A 129 -1.80 -18.69 6.17
N GLY A 130 -2.35 -17.89 7.09
CA GLY A 130 -3.43 -18.37 7.94
C GLY A 130 -3.92 -17.36 8.96
N ALA A 131 -5.22 -17.41 9.27
CA ALA A 131 -5.86 -16.52 10.25
C ALA A 131 -5.29 -16.65 11.68
N ALA A 132 -4.65 -17.78 12.01
CA ALA A 132 -3.95 -17.97 13.27
C ALA A 132 -2.77 -17.00 13.42
N ASN A 133 -2.06 -16.70 12.33
CA ASN A 133 -0.90 -15.80 12.33
C ASN A 133 -1.36 -14.35 12.51
N THR A 134 -2.44 -13.95 11.85
CA THR A 134 -3.10 -12.66 12.12
C THR A 134 -3.49 -12.53 13.59
N LEU A 135 -4.14 -13.54 14.17
CA LEU A 135 -4.54 -13.48 15.59
C LEU A 135 -3.33 -13.40 16.53
N ALA A 136 -2.23 -14.10 16.22
CA ALA A 136 -0.99 -14.01 16.98
C ALA A 136 -0.39 -12.59 16.92
N ALA A 137 -0.41 -11.95 15.75
CA ALA A 137 0.02 -10.56 15.57
C ALA A 137 -0.89 -9.57 16.33
N LEU A 138 -2.21 -9.73 16.29
CA LEU A 138 -3.13 -8.90 17.09
C LEU A 138 -2.88 -9.07 18.61
N LYS A 139 -2.57 -10.29 19.06
CA LYS A 139 -2.18 -10.54 20.45
C LYS A 139 -0.83 -9.90 20.82
N SER A 140 0.11 -9.76 19.88
CA SER A 140 1.37 -9.04 20.16
C SER A 140 1.10 -7.54 20.28
N ILE A 141 0.25 -6.97 19.42
CA ILE A 141 -0.25 -5.59 19.54
C ILE A 141 -0.89 -5.34 20.90
N ARG A 142 -1.82 -6.20 21.34
CA ARG A 142 -2.47 -6.01 22.65
C ARG A 142 -1.49 -6.09 23.82
N ARG A 143 -0.40 -6.86 23.70
CA ARG A 143 0.65 -6.97 24.71
C ARG A 143 1.56 -5.74 24.76
N ALA A 144 1.76 -5.05 23.63
CA ALA A 144 2.54 -3.82 23.59
C ALA A 144 1.92 -2.67 24.41
N ARG A 145 0.64 -2.78 24.80
CA ARG A 145 -0.04 -1.80 25.64
C ARG A 145 -0.83 -2.45 26.78
N PRO A 146 -0.21 -2.91 27.88
CA PRO A 146 -0.87 -3.77 28.87
C PRO A 146 -1.92 -3.08 29.76
N ASP A 147 -2.08 -1.76 29.65
CA ASP A 147 -2.92 -0.87 30.50
C ASP A 147 -4.43 -1.16 30.57
N GLY A 148 -4.94 -2.21 29.93
CA GLY A 148 -6.37 -2.52 29.94
C GLY A 148 -7.26 -1.54 29.14
N ALA A 149 -6.71 -0.45 28.62
CA ALA A 149 -7.45 0.54 27.84
C ALA A 149 -7.81 0.00 26.44
N PRO A 150 -8.81 0.58 25.77
CA PRO A 150 -9.08 0.30 24.38
C PRO A 150 -7.88 0.61 23.48
N ILE A 151 -7.68 -0.21 22.47
CA ILE A 151 -6.70 0.03 21.40
C ILE A 151 -7.37 -0.02 20.04
N TYR A 152 -6.85 0.75 19.10
CA TYR A 152 -7.38 0.87 17.74
C TYR A 152 -6.37 0.25 16.78
N VAL A 153 -6.79 -0.78 16.04
CA VAL A 153 -5.93 -1.43 15.04
C VAL A 153 -6.48 -1.13 13.66
N ILE A 154 -5.64 -0.53 12.83
CA ILE A 154 -5.93 -0.23 11.43
C ILE A 154 -5.34 -1.35 10.57
N LEU A 155 -6.19 -2.01 9.78
CA LEU A 155 -5.79 -3.12 8.92
C LEU A 155 -6.54 -3.09 7.58
N ASP A 156 -6.13 -3.94 6.65
CA ASP A 156 -6.82 -4.11 5.38
C ASP A 156 -8.13 -4.90 5.54
N ASN A 157 -8.94 -4.90 4.47
CA ASN A 157 -10.23 -5.63 4.48
C ASN A 157 -10.06 -7.02 3.86
N LEU A 158 -9.05 -7.77 4.31
CA LEU A 158 -8.87 -9.16 3.94
C LEU A 158 -9.89 -10.05 4.67
N SER A 159 -10.41 -11.06 3.97
CA SER A 159 -11.39 -12.01 4.52
C SER A 159 -10.86 -12.78 5.72
N ALA A 160 -9.54 -13.03 5.79
CA ALA A 160 -8.87 -13.68 6.91
C ALA A 160 -9.11 -12.95 8.25
N HIS A 161 -9.32 -11.62 8.22
CA HIS A 161 -9.60 -10.80 9.39
C HIS A 161 -11.08 -10.86 9.83
N LYS A 162 -11.97 -11.47 9.04
CA LYS A 162 -13.41 -11.56 9.32
C LYS A 162 -13.80 -12.76 10.19
N GLY A 163 -12.84 -13.64 10.50
CA GLY A 163 -13.09 -14.87 11.25
C GLY A 163 -13.78 -14.62 12.59
N LYS A 164 -14.79 -15.44 12.93
CA LYS A 164 -15.56 -15.33 14.19
C LYS A 164 -14.63 -15.27 15.41
N ARG A 165 -13.55 -16.07 15.40
CA ARG A 165 -12.51 -16.11 16.44
C ARG A 165 -11.80 -14.77 16.65
N ILE A 166 -11.44 -14.07 15.57
CA ILE A 166 -10.74 -12.77 15.66
C ILE A 166 -11.68 -11.72 16.24
N ARG A 167 -12.94 -11.68 15.77
CA ARG A 167 -13.95 -10.74 16.29
C ARG A 167 -14.26 -10.95 17.76
N ALA A 168 -14.51 -12.20 18.18
CA ALA A 168 -14.79 -12.54 19.57
C ALA A 168 -13.60 -12.18 20.48
N TRP A 169 -12.38 -12.47 20.04
CA TRP A 169 -11.18 -12.11 20.79
C TRP A 169 -11.01 -10.59 20.90
N ALA A 170 -11.21 -9.85 19.81
CA ALA A 170 -11.05 -8.40 19.76
C ALA A 170 -12.04 -7.70 20.71
N ALA A 171 -13.32 -8.11 20.67
CA ALA A 171 -14.34 -7.60 21.59
C ALA A 171 -13.94 -7.83 23.06
N ARG A 172 -13.51 -9.05 23.41
CA ARG A 172 -13.11 -9.40 24.78
C ARG A 172 -11.87 -8.63 25.26
N LYS A 173 -10.99 -8.22 24.35
CA LYS A 173 -9.73 -7.54 24.68
C LYS A 173 -9.76 -6.02 24.45
N LYS A 174 -10.95 -5.44 24.22
CA LYS A 174 -11.16 -4.02 23.93
C LYS A 174 -10.31 -3.55 22.74
N VAL A 175 -10.29 -4.36 21.68
CA VAL A 175 -9.56 -4.05 20.44
C VAL A 175 -10.57 -3.66 19.37
N GLU A 176 -10.54 -2.41 18.93
CA GLU A 176 -11.37 -1.92 17.84
C GLU A 176 -10.63 -2.11 16.50
N LEU A 177 -11.21 -2.89 15.59
CA LEU A 177 -10.61 -3.23 14.30
C LEU A 177 -11.15 -2.32 13.18
N HIS A 178 -10.35 -1.34 12.77
CA HIS A 178 -10.64 -0.43 11.67
C HIS A 178 -10.11 -1.00 10.35
N ARG A 179 -11.03 -1.52 9.54
CA ARG A 179 -10.70 -2.15 8.25
C ARG A 179 -10.87 -1.13 7.13
N TYR A 180 -9.76 -0.60 6.64
CA TYR A 180 -9.80 0.55 5.73
C TYR A 180 -8.85 0.43 4.52
N LEU A 181 -7.78 -0.36 4.64
CA LEU A 181 -6.71 -0.32 3.63
C LEU A 181 -7.10 -0.86 2.24
N ARG A 182 -8.19 -1.63 2.05
CA ARG A 182 -8.61 -2.04 0.69
C ARG A 182 -8.96 -0.84 -0.20
N TRP A 183 -9.66 0.17 0.34
CA TRP A 183 -9.96 1.39 -0.40
C TRP A 183 -8.73 2.29 -0.48
N ARG A 184 -7.99 2.50 0.63
CA ARG A 184 -6.77 3.35 0.62
C ARG A 184 -5.72 2.84 -0.37
N ASN A 185 -5.52 1.52 -0.47
CA ASN A 185 -4.58 0.92 -1.42
C ASN A 185 -5.09 1.01 -2.86
N ALA A 186 -6.41 0.97 -3.07
CA ALA A 186 -7.01 1.14 -4.39
C ALA A 186 -7.15 2.62 -4.83
N ASN A 187 -7.15 3.56 -3.86
CA ASN A 187 -7.36 4.99 -4.06
C ASN A 187 -6.24 5.83 -3.45
N ALA A 188 -5.01 5.29 -3.43
CA ALA A 188 -3.83 5.95 -2.87
C ALA A 188 -3.48 7.29 -3.54
N ARG A 189 -4.19 7.65 -4.62
CA ARG A 189 -4.07 8.86 -5.43
C ARG A 189 -5.35 9.72 -5.43
N HIS A 190 -6.35 9.44 -4.58
CA HIS A 190 -7.51 10.32 -4.39
C HIS A 190 -7.04 11.70 -3.89
N PRO A 191 -7.62 12.82 -4.35
CA PRO A 191 -7.21 14.16 -3.94
C PRO A 191 -7.07 14.32 -2.43
N ASP A 192 -8.06 13.85 -1.66
CA ASP A 192 -8.04 13.97 -0.18
C ASP A 192 -6.98 13.08 0.47
N VAL A 193 -6.75 11.88 -0.07
CA VAL A 193 -5.68 10.98 0.40
C VAL A 193 -4.31 11.57 0.10
N LEU A 194 -4.16 12.24 -1.05
CA LEU A 194 -2.95 12.97 -1.41
C LEU A 194 -2.76 14.22 -0.54
N ALA A 195 -3.83 14.95 -0.25
CA ALA A 195 -3.81 16.10 0.66
C ALA A 195 -3.42 15.68 2.08
N ALA A 196 -4.04 14.63 2.63
CA ALA A 196 -3.67 14.03 3.91
C ALA A 196 -2.21 13.53 3.91
N ARG A 197 -1.76 12.85 2.84
CA ARG A 197 -0.34 12.46 2.68
C ARG A 197 0.61 13.65 2.62
N ARG A 198 0.22 14.75 1.98
CA ARG A 198 1.02 15.98 1.91
C ARG A 198 1.14 16.63 3.28
N ARG A 199 0.02 16.76 4.02
CA ARG A 199 -0.01 17.23 5.41
C ARG A 199 0.89 16.38 6.31
N GLU A 200 0.73 15.06 6.22
CA GLU A 200 1.52 14.12 7.03
C GLU A 200 3.00 14.10 6.65
N ARG A 201 3.34 14.20 5.36
CA ARG A 201 4.75 14.35 4.93
C ARG A 201 5.34 15.69 5.36
N ALA A 202 4.55 16.76 5.40
CA ALA A 202 4.99 18.04 5.93
C ALA A 202 5.28 17.92 7.43
N ARG A 203 4.41 17.25 8.20
CA ARG A 203 4.62 16.90 9.61
C ARG A 203 5.91 16.06 9.82
N ILE A 204 6.05 14.96 9.09
CA ILE A 204 7.25 14.11 9.17
C ILE A 204 8.52 14.87 8.73
N ARG A 205 8.43 15.80 7.76
CA ARG A 205 9.57 16.66 7.40
C ARG A 205 9.92 17.66 8.49
N SER A 206 8.95 18.25 9.17
CA SER A 206 9.22 19.08 10.35
C SER A 206 9.80 18.27 11.51
N GLU A 207 9.49 16.97 11.57
CA GLU A 207 10.06 16.03 12.56
C GLU A 207 11.42 15.46 12.13
N ARG A 208 11.82 15.57 10.86
CA ARG A 208 13.05 14.97 10.30
C ARG A 208 14.35 15.56 10.85
N GLN A 209 14.30 16.71 11.52
CA GLN A 209 15.43 17.25 12.28
C GLN A 209 15.59 16.59 13.66
N ARG A 210 14.67 15.71 14.07
CA ARG A 210 14.78 14.93 15.30
C ARG A 210 15.53 13.64 15.02
N ARG A 211 16.63 13.44 15.74
CA ARG A 211 17.32 12.15 15.78
C ARG A 211 16.41 11.14 16.49
N TRP A 212 16.24 9.98 15.87
CA TRP A 212 15.56 8.82 16.46
C TRP A 212 16.11 8.55 17.88
N GLY A 213 15.22 8.50 18.89
CA GLY A 213 15.57 8.12 20.25
C GLY A 213 15.67 9.23 21.31
N GLN A 214 15.31 10.50 21.02
CA GLN A 214 15.27 11.55 22.05
C GLN A 214 13.83 11.96 22.46
N PRO A 215 13.54 12.13 23.77
CA PRO A 215 12.22 12.49 24.26
C PRO A 215 11.84 13.94 23.92
N ILE A 216 10.53 14.18 23.80
CA ILE A 216 9.96 15.51 23.52
C ILE A 216 10.14 16.40 24.75
N THR A 217 10.99 17.41 24.67
CA THR A 217 11.02 18.48 25.68
C THR A 217 9.78 19.35 25.48
N ARG A 218 8.84 19.29 26.42
CA ARG A 218 7.76 20.29 26.53
C ARG A 218 8.40 21.57 27.07
N THR A 219 8.44 22.62 26.26
CA THR A 219 8.73 23.97 26.74
C THR A 219 7.57 24.40 27.65
N ALA A 220 7.92 24.92 28.83
CA ALA A 220 7.00 25.57 29.77
C ALA A 220 6.56 26.94 29.24
#